data_AF-A0A0Q4RCY3-F1
#
_entry.id   AF-A0A0Q4RCY3-F1
#
_cell.length_a   1.000
_cell.length_b   1.000
_cell.length_c   1.000
_cell.angle_alpha   90.00
_cell.angle_beta   90.00
_cell.angle_gamma   90.00
#
_symmetry.space_group_name_H-M   'P 1'
#
loop_
_entity.id
_entity.type
_entity.pdbx_description
1 polymer ?
#
loop_
_entity_poly.entity_id
_entity_poly.type
_entity_poly.pdbx_seq_one_letter_code
_entity_poly.pdbx_strand_id
1 'polypeptide(L)'
;MKKAGKGMLQAIEDLKSGNYLAFIKGVKHNKAFSEFTFIVDQKAYKNSLDAIANFGIGAAAMSYQALAGVSPEELKVTINIQDEGTGTIFDTIIYPDALNEMSGK
;
A
#
# COMPACT_ATOMS: atom_id res chain seq x y z
N MET A 1 8.05 -18.91 -1.95
CA MET A 1 6.74 -18.23 -1.68
C MET A 1 6.37 -18.12 -0.19
N LYS A 2 6.41 -19.18 0.64
CA LYS A 2 6.06 -19.08 2.09
C LYS A 2 6.86 -18.02 2.89
N LYS A 3 8.15 -17.83 2.58
CA LYS A 3 9.01 -16.82 3.25
C LYS A 3 8.72 -15.39 2.79
N ALA A 4 8.45 -15.20 1.48
CA ALA A 4 8.12 -13.90 0.91
C ALA A 4 6.75 -13.38 1.40
N GLY A 5 5.75 -14.27 1.52
CA GLY A 5 4.44 -13.89 2.07
C GLY A 5 4.51 -13.47 3.53
N LYS A 6 5.35 -14.16 4.33
CA LYS A 6 5.64 -13.73 5.71
C LYS A 6 6.31 -12.36 5.78
N GLY A 7 7.22 -12.06 4.86
CA GLY A 7 7.85 -10.73 4.77
C GLY A 7 6.84 -9.63 4.47
N MET A 8 5.88 -9.88 3.58
CA MET A 8 4.82 -8.91 3.29
C MET A 8 3.88 -8.70 4.48
N LEU A 9 3.49 -9.78 5.16
CA LEU A 9 2.69 -9.67 6.38
C LEU A 9 3.43 -8.89 7.47
N GLN A 10 4.73 -9.13 7.65
CA GLN A 10 5.53 -8.36 8.59
C GLN A 10 5.58 -6.88 8.22
N ALA A 11 5.80 -6.57 6.94
CA ALA A 11 5.79 -5.18 6.46
C ALA A 11 4.46 -4.48 6.76
N ILE A 12 3.33 -5.17 6.62
CA ILE A 12 2.00 -4.62 6.97
C ILE A 12 1.88 -4.38 8.49
N GLU A 13 2.35 -5.31 9.31
CA GLU A 13 2.30 -5.18 10.78
C GLU A 13 3.24 -4.08 11.31
N ASP A 14 4.43 -3.94 10.73
CA ASP A 14 5.37 -2.87 11.04
C ASP A 14 4.77 -1.50 10.69
N LEU A 15 4.01 -1.43 9.61
CA LEU A 15 3.35 -0.21 9.17
C LEU A 15 2.23 0.21 10.13
N LYS A 16 1.48 -0.75 10.67
CA LYS A 16 0.47 -0.50 11.72
C LYS A 16 1.09 -0.13 13.06
N SER A 17 2.24 -0.73 13.39
CA SER A 17 2.92 -0.57 14.69
C SER A 17 3.85 0.64 14.72
N GLY A 18 4.16 1.22 13.57
CA GLY A 18 5.03 2.38 13.43
C GLY A 18 4.41 3.62 14.08
N ASN A 19 5.09 4.15 15.10
CA ASN A 19 4.66 5.35 15.84
C ASN A 19 4.41 6.59 14.95
N TYR A 20 4.98 6.60 13.73
CA TYR A 20 4.87 7.69 12.75
C TYR A 20 3.64 7.58 11.83
N LEU A 21 2.92 6.45 11.84
CA LEU A 21 1.78 6.16 10.95
C LEU A 21 0.49 5.86 11.73
N ALA A 22 0.36 6.41 12.94
CA ALA A 22 -0.80 6.20 13.83
C ALA A 22 -2.16 6.61 13.24
N PHE A 23 -2.18 7.27 12.08
CA PHE A 23 -3.38 7.54 11.30
C PHE A 23 -3.93 6.30 10.57
N ILE A 24 -3.12 5.26 10.33
CA ILE A 24 -3.56 3.99 9.74
C ILE A 24 -4.14 3.10 10.83
N LYS A 25 -5.45 2.87 10.77
CA LYS A 25 -6.22 2.07 11.73
C LYS A 25 -6.32 0.61 11.32
N GLY A 26 -6.17 0.33 10.03
CA GLY A 26 -6.22 -1.03 9.51
C GLY A 26 -5.70 -1.12 8.09
N VAL A 27 -5.26 -2.32 7.72
CA VAL A 27 -4.84 -2.64 6.36
C VAL A 27 -5.52 -3.94 5.97
N LYS A 28 -6.28 -3.90 4.88
CA LYS A 28 -6.82 -5.08 4.20
C LYS A 28 -6.01 -5.32 2.93
N HIS A 29 -5.89 -6.57 2.51
CA HIS A 29 -5.22 -6.91 1.27
C HIS A 29 -5.83 -8.18 0.66
N ASN A 30 -5.70 -8.33 -0.64
CA ASN A 30 -6.04 -9.58 -1.31
C ASN A 30 -4.92 -10.64 -1.13
N LYS A 31 -5.18 -11.89 -1.52
CA LYS A 31 -4.20 -12.99 -1.37
C LYS A 31 -2.94 -12.82 -2.23
N ALA A 32 -3.05 -12.08 -3.33
CA ALA A 32 -1.97 -11.84 -4.28
C ALA A 32 -1.07 -10.66 -3.88
N PHE A 33 -1.45 -9.88 -2.86
CA PHE A 33 -0.81 -8.61 -2.52
C PHE A 33 -0.75 -7.65 -3.72
N SER A 34 -1.80 -7.64 -4.54
CA SER A 34 -1.96 -6.70 -5.66
C SER A 34 -3.00 -5.61 -5.38
N GLU A 35 -3.81 -5.78 -4.34
CA GLU A 35 -4.77 -4.78 -3.89
C GLU A 35 -4.73 -4.66 -2.37
N PHE A 36 -4.69 -3.41 -1.91
CA PHE A 36 -4.68 -3.03 -0.52
C PHE A 36 -5.78 -2.00 -0.24
N THR A 37 -6.30 -2.02 0.98
CA THR A 37 -7.16 -0.95 1.49
C THR A 37 -6.60 -0.49 2.82
N PHE A 38 -6.15 0.76 2.86
CA PHE A 38 -5.71 1.41 4.08
C PHE A 38 -6.90 2.13 4.70
N ILE A 39 -7.28 1.70 5.89
CA ILE A 39 -8.32 2.35 6.67
C ILE A 39 -7.63 3.40 7.53
N VAL A 40 -7.96 4.66 7.33
CA VAL A 40 -7.27 5.80 7.93
C VAL A 40 -8.24 6.78 8.57
N ASP A 41 -7.75 7.57 9.53
CA ASP A 41 -8.40 8.81 9.93
C ASP A 41 -8.13 9.87 8.84
N GLN A 42 -9.14 10.18 8.02
CA GLN A 42 -9.00 11.14 6.91
C GLN A 42 -8.50 12.52 7.38
N LYS A 43 -8.82 12.96 8.60
CA LYS A 43 -8.37 14.27 9.11
C LYS A 43 -6.88 14.29 9.45
N ALA A 44 -6.33 13.12 9.80
CA ALA A 44 -4.92 12.92 10.12
C ALA A 44 -4.06 12.59 8.88
N TYR A 45 -4.69 12.11 7.80
CA TYR A 45 -4.07 11.88 6.49
C TYR A 45 -3.75 13.23 5.81
N LYS A 46 -2.51 13.71 5.95
CA LYS A 46 -2.05 15.05 5.56
C LYS A 46 -0.72 15.10 4.77
N ASN A 47 -0.55 14.20 3.82
CA ASN A 47 0.30 14.29 2.62
C ASN A 47 1.66 13.56 2.69
N SER A 48 2.69 14.10 3.36
CA SER A 48 4.06 13.61 3.11
C SER A 48 4.40 12.28 3.79
N LEU A 49 3.90 12.04 5.01
CA LEU A 49 4.10 10.77 5.71
C LEU A 49 3.23 9.66 5.10
N ASP A 50 2.05 10.03 4.63
CA ASP A 50 1.11 9.14 3.94
C ASP A 50 1.69 8.62 2.64
N ALA A 51 2.28 9.52 1.83
CA ALA A 51 2.94 9.16 0.58
C ALA A 51 4.10 8.18 0.80
N ILE A 52 4.87 8.34 1.87
CA ILE A 52 5.96 7.41 2.24
C ILE A 52 5.40 6.04 2.61
N ALA A 53 4.30 5.98 3.38
CA ALA A 53 3.65 4.74 3.76
C ALA A 53 3.10 3.98 2.54
N ASN A 54 2.39 4.69 1.66
CA ASN A 54 1.85 4.14 0.42
C ASN A 54 2.97 3.61 -0.48
N PHE A 55 4.06 4.37 -0.63
CA PHE A 55 5.20 3.96 -1.43
C PHE A 55 5.90 2.72 -0.86
N GLY A 56 6.11 2.66 0.45
CA GLY A 56 6.75 1.51 1.11
C GLY A 56 6.01 0.21 0.84
N ILE A 57 4.67 0.21 0.93
CA ILE A 57 3.85 -0.97 0.62
C ILE A 57 3.79 -1.24 -0.87
N GLY A 58 3.61 -0.21 -1.71
CA GLY A 58 3.62 -0.35 -3.15
C GLY A 58 4.89 -1.04 -3.64
N ALA A 59 6.06 -0.58 -3.18
CA ALA A 59 7.36 -1.15 -3.54
C ALA A 59 7.55 -2.58 -3.01
N ALA A 60 7.19 -2.85 -1.75
CA ALA A 60 7.27 -4.19 -1.17
C ALA A 60 6.36 -5.19 -1.90
N ALA A 61 5.13 -4.76 -2.23
CA ALA A 61 4.15 -5.57 -2.93
C ALA A 61 4.55 -5.85 -4.39
N MET A 62 5.03 -4.84 -5.13
CA MET A 62 5.58 -5.04 -6.48
C MET A 62 6.78 -6.00 -6.45
N SER A 63 7.67 -5.87 -5.46
CA SER A 63 8.80 -6.79 -5.27
C SER A 63 8.33 -8.21 -4.98
N TYR A 64 7.28 -8.38 -4.17
CA TYR A 64 6.67 -9.68 -3.90
C TYR A 64 6.09 -10.30 -5.18
N GLN A 65 5.33 -9.55 -5.96
CA GLN A 65 4.74 -10.02 -7.21
C GLN A 65 5.80 -10.42 -8.23
N ALA A 66 6.88 -9.63 -8.37
CA ALA A 66 8.00 -9.96 -9.25
C ALA A 66 8.67 -11.29 -8.83
N LEU A 67 8.88 -11.50 -7.53
CA LEU A 67 9.39 -12.78 -7.00
C LEU A 67 8.41 -13.95 -7.14
N ALA A 68 7.11 -13.67 -7.26
CA ALA A 68 6.09 -14.66 -7.55
C ALA A 68 5.99 -14.99 -9.06
N GLY A 69 6.76 -14.31 -9.91
CA GLY A 69 6.81 -14.56 -11.35
C GLY A 69 5.77 -13.78 -12.16
N VAL A 70 5.16 -12.74 -11.59
CA VAL A 70 4.25 -11.85 -12.32
C VAL A 70 5.05 -11.08 -13.38
N SER A 71 4.53 -11.05 -14.61
CA SER A 71 5.15 -10.34 -15.74
C SER A 71 5.24 -8.83 -15.46
N PRO A 72 6.26 -8.12 -15.95
CA PRO A 72 6.42 -6.68 -15.71
C PRO A 72 5.22 -5.83 -16.12
N GLU A 73 4.54 -6.24 -17.19
CA GLU A 73 3.32 -5.63 -17.73
C GLU A 73 2.08 -5.87 -16.87
N GLU A 74 2.11 -6.87 -15.99
CA GLU A 74 1.05 -7.19 -15.02
C GLU A 74 1.41 -6.77 -13.58
N LEU A 75 2.63 -6.26 -13.35
CA LEU A 75 3.07 -5.76 -12.05
C LEU A 75 2.32 -4.47 -11.70
N LYS A 76 1.18 -4.64 -11.04
CA LYS A 76 0.33 -3.55 -10.61
C LYS A 76 -0.06 -3.72 -9.15
N VAL A 77 0.03 -2.63 -8.40
CA VAL A 77 -0.44 -2.58 -7.01
C VAL A 77 -1.42 -1.44 -6.87
N THR A 78 -2.64 -1.75 -6.43
CA THR A 78 -3.67 -0.75 -6.13
C THR A 78 -3.77 -0.56 -4.62
N ILE A 79 -3.69 0.67 -4.15
CA ILE A 79 -3.85 1.05 -2.74
C ILE A 79 -5.04 1.99 -2.66
N ASN A 80 -6.13 1.50 -2.07
CA ASN A 80 -7.32 2.30 -1.79
C ASN A 80 -7.22 2.91 -0.40
N ILE A 81 -7.49 4.22 -0.28
CA ILE A 81 -7.51 4.92 0.99
C ILE A 81 -8.96 5.11 1.41
N GLN A 82 -9.32 4.45 2.50
CA GLN A 82 -10.67 4.41 3.05
C GLN A 82 -10.72 5.21 4.35
N ASP A 83 -11.69 6.12 4.47
CA ASP A 83 -11.97 6.79 5.73
C ASP A 83 -12.58 5.81 6.75
N GLU A 84 -12.07 5.84 7.99
CA GLU A 84 -12.54 4.96 9.07
C GLU A 84 -13.96 5.30 9.53
N GLY A 85 -14.35 6.57 9.50
CA GLY A 85 -15.62 7.04 10.05
C GLY A 85 -16.82 6.79 9.14
N THR A 86 -16.62 6.96 7.84
CA THR A 86 -17.66 6.83 6.80
C THR A 86 -17.57 5.52 6.03
N GLY A 87 -16.41 4.87 6.02
CA GLY A 87 -16.16 3.68 5.20
C GLY A 87 -15.96 3.97 3.71
N THR A 88 -15.87 5.25 3.31
CA THR A 88 -15.78 5.65 1.91
C THR A 88 -14.32 5.64 1.43
N ILE A 89 -14.09 5.13 0.22
CA ILE A 89 -12.79 5.29 -0.47
C ILE A 89 -12.75 6.70 -1.03
N PHE A 90 -11.80 7.51 -0.57
CA PHE A 90 -11.65 8.91 -1.00
C PHE A 90 -10.40 9.13 -1.87
N ASP A 91 -9.49 8.16 -1.93
CA ASP A 91 -8.31 8.21 -2.78
C ASP A 91 -7.89 6.79 -3.22
N THR A 92 -7.27 6.70 -4.40
CA THR A 92 -6.78 5.44 -4.97
C THR A 92 -5.45 5.68 -5.65
N ILE A 93 -4.43 4.98 -5.18
CA ILE A 93 -3.06 5.08 -5.68
C ILE A 93 -2.73 3.79 -6.42
N ILE A 94 -2.19 3.93 -7.62
CA ILE A 94 -1.85 2.81 -8.47
C ILE A 94 -0.36 2.85 -8.76
N TYR A 95 0.37 1.79 -8.41
CA TYR A 95 1.77 1.61 -8.76
C TYR A 95 1.92 0.65 -9.94
N PRO A 96 2.83 0.91 -10.90
CA PRO A 96 3.81 2.01 -10.91
C PRO A 96 3.30 3.37 -11.41
N ASP A 97 2.03 3.50 -11.83
CA ASP A 97 1.47 4.73 -12.44
C ASP A 97 1.79 6.01 -11.64
N ALA A 98 1.58 5.99 -10.31
CA ALA A 98 1.88 7.11 -9.42
C ALA A 98 3.38 7.49 -9.40
N LEU A 99 4.30 6.56 -9.63
CA LEU A 99 5.73 6.86 -9.76
C LEU A 99 6.05 7.56 -11.08
N ASN A 100 5.35 7.17 -12.15
CA ASN A 100 5.51 7.79 -13.46
C ASN A 100 5.02 9.25 -13.41
N GLU A 101 3.87 9.49 -12.78
CA GLU A 101 3.32 10.83 -12.56
C GLU A 101 4.29 11.73 -11.75
N MET A 102 4.90 11.20 -10.69
CA MET A 102 5.91 11.93 -9.90
C MET A 102 7.21 12.20 -10.67
N SER A 103 7.55 11.33 -11.63
CA SER A 103 8.79 11.43 -12.41
C SER A 103 8.68 12.38 -13.60
N GLY A 104 7.49 12.95 -13.86
CA GLY A 104 7.24 13.90 -14.94
C GLY A 104 7.53 13.34 -16.34
N LYS A 105 7.45 12.02 -16.51
CA LYS A 105 7.68 11.32 -17.77
C LYS A 105 6.37 10.77 -18.33
#